data_AF-A0A3S4GMQ6-F1
#
_entry.id   AF-A0A3S4GMQ6-F1
#
_cell.length_a   1.000
_cell.length_b   1.000
_cell.length_c   1.000
_cell.angle_alpha   90.00
_cell.angle_beta   90.00
_cell.angle_gamma   90.00
#
_symmetry.space_group_name_H-M   'P 1'
#
loop_
_entity.id
_entity.type
_entity.pdbx_description
1 polymer ?
#
loop_
_entity_poly.entity_id
_entity_poly.type
_entity_poly.pdbx_seq_one_letter_code
_entity_poly.pdbx_strand_id
1 'polypeptide(L)'
;MHASYNVSMPLTNTSLTLAAYRYMSKDFYNLRDAMWANRVDYFENSQARNSMFFRPRNQFQLSVNQELGAGRGNLYLTGSTYSYWSRKGTRSEYQAGYSNVYRRLNYQVGYSRSFDTDNLRDDRRIYVNFSIPLGESQQSPLLSTTLNGSKGAGNSLQTSVSGVAGEDNQFSYGLSASAMEKGGSGYSASTGYRSPYAYLTATAGNDSLNNRQTSLGVSGAVVAHPFGITLSNDLSDTFAIIHAEGAGGATINNSPGNRLDPWGNGIVPSVTPYEKNAVSIDPEALPMNVELSATEQEIIRGQTVRRW
;
A
#
# COMPACT_ATOMS: atom_id res chain seq x y z
N MET A 1 -3.32 -30.77 11.13
CA MET A 1 -2.70 -31.10 9.83
C MET A 1 -2.71 -29.85 8.97
N HIS A 2 -1.62 -29.56 8.26
CA HIS A 2 -1.52 -28.44 7.33
C HIS A 2 -0.92 -28.96 6.03
N ALA A 3 -1.58 -28.70 4.91
CA ALA A 3 -1.08 -29.02 3.58
C ALA A 3 -1.16 -27.75 2.73
N SER A 4 -0.05 -27.36 2.13
CA SER A 4 0.07 -26.23 1.19
C SER A 4 0.59 -26.76 -0.15
N TYR A 5 0.09 -26.20 -1.25
CA TYR A 5 0.46 -26.61 -2.60
C TYR A 5 0.56 -25.37 -3.50
N ASN A 6 1.71 -25.20 -4.15
CA ASN A 6 1.93 -24.10 -5.08
C ASN A 6 2.36 -24.69 -6.42
N VAL A 7 1.63 -24.35 -7.49
CA VAL A 7 1.97 -24.74 -8.85
C VAL A 7 1.86 -23.54 -9.78
N SER A 8 2.93 -23.31 -10.53
CA SER A 8 2.92 -22.48 -11.72
C SER A 8 2.75 -23.39 -12.94
N MET A 9 1.80 -23.06 -13.82
CA MET A 9 1.61 -23.71 -15.12
C MET A 9 2.10 -22.77 -16.22
N PRO A 10 3.32 -22.96 -16.77
CA PRO A 10 3.91 -22.04 -17.74
C PRO A 10 3.18 -22.01 -19.09
N LEU A 11 2.55 -23.12 -19.48
CA LEU A 11 1.87 -23.26 -20.79
C LEU A 11 0.63 -22.37 -20.93
N THR A 12 -0.03 -22.08 -19.81
CA THR A 12 -1.25 -21.26 -19.77
C THR A 12 -1.02 -19.93 -19.06
N ASN A 13 0.21 -19.58 -18.65
CA ASN A 13 0.49 -18.45 -17.75
C ASN A 13 -0.45 -18.41 -16.53
N THR A 14 -0.80 -19.58 -15.99
CA THR A 14 -1.64 -19.71 -14.80
C THR A 14 -0.74 -19.90 -13.59
N SER A 15 -0.83 -18.99 -12.63
CA SER A 15 -0.26 -19.21 -11.31
C SER A 15 -1.37 -19.65 -10.36
N LEU A 16 -1.24 -20.89 -9.86
CA LEU A 16 -2.16 -21.47 -8.90
C LEU A 16 -1.44 -21.63 -7.57
N THR A 17 -1.83 -20.84 -6.59
CA THR A 17 -1.36 -21.00 -5.21
C THR A 17 -2.52 -21.50 -4.35
N LEU A 18 -2.50 -22.80 -4.05
CA LEU A 18 -3.40 -23.42 -3.08
C LEU A 18 -2.72 -23.41 -1.70
N ALA A 19 -2.84 -22.30 -0.98
CA ALA A 19 -1.97 -22.04 0.16
C ALA A 19 -2.20 -22.94 1.38
N ALA A 20 -3.41 -23.45 1.66
CA ALA A 20 -3.61 -24.26 2.87
C ALA A 20 -4.95 -25.01 2.93
N TYR A 21 -4.92 -26.32 3.22
CA TYR A 21 -5.94 -26.98 4.02
C TYR A 21 -5.39 -27.18 5.44
N ARG A 22 -5.97 -26.48 6.43
CA ARG A 22 -5.62 -26.64 7.84
C ARG A 22 -6.78 -27.25 8.60
N TYR A 23 -6.56 -28.44 9.14
CA TYR A 23 -7.44 -29.08 10.11
C TYR A 23 -6.91 -28.85 11.52
N MET A 24 -7.75 -28.29 12.39
CA MET A 24 -7.48 -28.15 13.82
C MET A 24 -8.43 -29.06 14.59
N SER A 25 -7.88 -29.94 15.42
CA SER A 25 -8.68 -30.84 16.25
C SER A 25 -9.49 -30.07 17.29
N LYS A 26 -10.52 -30.71 17.85
CA LYS A 26 -11.35 -30.14 18.92
C LYS A 26 -10.59 -29.90 20.23
N ASP A 27 -9.35 -30.35 20.37
CA ASP A 27 -8.53 -30.10 21.57
C ASP A 27 -7.30 -29.23 21.27
N PHE A 28 -7.14 -28.79 20.02
CA PHE A 28 -6.09 -27.86 19.65
C PHE A 28 -6.44 -26.44 20.10
N TYR A 29 -5.53 -25.82 20.85
CA TYR A 29 -5.55 -24.41 21.22
C TYR A 29 -4.26 -23.77 20.72
N ASN A 30 -4.36 -22.65 19.99
CA ASN A 30 -3.20 -21.81 19.80
C ASN A 30 -2.92 -21.02 21.10
N LEU A 31 -1.73 -20.42 21.24
CA LEU A 31 -1.34 -19.70 22.46
C LEU A 31 -2.35 -18.62 22.85
N ARG A 32 -2.86 -17.87 21.87
CA ARG A 32 -3.91 -16.87 22.10
C ARG A 32 -5.18 -17.55 22.62
N ASP A 33 -5.69 -18.58 21.95
CA ASP A 33 -6.91 -19.28 22.39
C ASP A 33 -6.77 -19.82 23.83
N ALA A 34 -5.59 -20.34 24.20
CA ALA A 34 -5.31 -20.84 25.55
C ALA A 34 -5.30 -19.71 26.60
N MET A 35 -4.67 -18.57 26.28
CA MET A 35 -4.68 -17.40 27.17
C MET A 35 -6.08 -16.83 27.38
N TRP A 36 -6.91 -16.82 26.34
CA TRP A 36 -8.28 -16.32 26.40
C TRP A 36 -9.23 -17.31 27.08
N ALA A 37 -9.03 -18.62 26.88
CA ALA A 37 -9.78 -19.66 27.58
C ALA A 37 -9.54 -19.69 29.10
N ASN A 38 -8.43 -19.11 29.58
CA ASN A 38 -8.12 -19.00 31.01
C ASN A 38 -8.58 -17.66 31.63
N ARG A 39 -9.28 -16.81 30.87
CA ARG A 39 -9.74 -15.46 31.27
C ARG A 39 -11.25 -15.29 31.08
N VAL A 40 -12.03 -16.38 31.22
CA VAL A 40 -13.48 -16.41 30.93
C VAL A 40 -14.27 -15.42 31.78
N ASP A 41 -13.80 -15.11 32.99
CA ASP A 41 -14.46 -14.21 33.94
C ASP A 41 -14.40 -12.72 33.55
N TYR A 42 -13.60 -12.34 32.54
CA TYR A 42 -13.46 -10.93 32.11
C TYR A 42 -14.51 -10.46 31.09
N PHE A 43 -15.37 -11.36 30.58
CA PHE A 43 -16.35 -11.03 29.52
C PHE A 43 -17.80 -11.23 30.02
N GLU A 44 -18.29 -10.28 30.84
CA GLU A 44 -19.71 -10.19 31.23
C GLU A 44 -20.65 -9.93 30.03
N ASN A 45 -20.12 -9.48 28.89
CA ASN A 45 -20.92 -9.13 27.73
C ASN A 45 -21.06 -10.30 26.72
N SER A 46 -22.27 -10.86 26.65
CA SER A 46 -22.61 -12.09 25.91
C SER A 46 -22.35 -12.08 24.39
N GLN A 47 -22.25 -10.89 23.77
CA GLN A 47 -22.00 -10.78 22.32
C GLN A 47 -20.53 -10.98 21.94
N ALA A 48 -19.58 -10.46 22.73
CA ALA A 48 -18.14 -10.70 22.53
C ALA A 48 -17.76 -12.17 22.77
N ARG A 49 -18.50 -12.83 23.67
CA ARG A 49 -18.37 -14.26 23.99
C ARG A 49 -18.76 -15.18 22.84
N ASN A 50 -19.54 -14.71 21.86
CA ASN A 50 -19.96 -15.53 20.73
C ASN A 50 -19.01 -15.38 19.54
N SER A 51 -18.50 -14.18 19.26
CA SER A 51 -17.62 -13.91 18.10
C SER A 51 -16.16 -14.34 18.30
N MET A 52 -15.65 -14.35 19.53
CA MET A 52 -14.23 -14.66 19.82
C MET A 52 -13.92 -16.15 20.07
N PHE A 53 -14.93 -17.01 20.23
CA PHE A 53 -14.76 -18.44 20.56
C PHE A 53 -15.07 -19.39 19.39
N PHE A 54 -15.10 -18.88 18.17
CA PHE A 54 -15.29 -19.75 17.00
C PHE A 54 -13.96 -20.43 16.65
N ARG A 55 -13.80 -21.66 17.14
CA ARG A 55 -12.64 -22.51 16.88
C ARG A 55 -12.73 -23.11 15.48
N PRO A 56 -11.88 -22.67 14.51
CA PRO A 56 -11.96 -23.15 13.14
C PRO A 56 -11.55 -24.61 13.09
N ARG A 57 -12.45 -25.46 12.60
CA ARG A 57 -12.23 -26.88 12.33
C ARG A 57 -11.42 -27.07 11.06
N ASN A 58 -11.87 -26.45 9.96
CA ASN A 58 -11.19 -26.48 8.67
C ASN A 58 -11.01 -25.06 8.15
N GLN A 59 -9.83 -24.78 7.61
CA GLN A 59 -9.55 -23.60 6.82
C GLN A 59 -9.05 -24.04 5.45
N PHE A 60 -9.70 -23.55 4.40
CA PHE A 60 -9.32 -23.75 3.00
C PHE A 60 -8.96 -22.39 2.41
N GLN A 61 -7.83 -22.28 1.71
CA GLN A 61 -7.41 -21.06 1.02
C GLN A 61 -7.00 -21.38 -0.42
N LEU A 62 -7.49 -20.57 -1.36
CA LEU A 62 -7.26 -20.69 -2.79
C LEU A 62 -6.89 -19.32 -3.36
N SER A 63 -5.86 -19.27 -4.20
CA SER A 63 -5.49 -18.11 -5.00
C SER A 63 -5.13 -18.59 -6.40
N VAL A 64 -5.82 -18.03 -7.40
CA VAL A 64 -5.63 -18.32 -8.82
C VAL A 64 -5.41 -16.99 -9.51
N ASN A 65 -4.33 -16.86 -10.27
CA ASN A 65 -4.14 -15.76 -11.20
C ASN A 65 -3.87 -16.34 -12.58
N GLN A 66 -4.59 -15.84 -13.57
CA GLN A 66 -4.62 -16.33 -14.93
C GLN A 66 -4.42 -15.17 -15.88
N GLU A 67 -3.24 -15.08 -16.48
CA GLU A 67 -3.01 -14.15 -17.58
C GLU A 67 -3.66 -14.71 -18.85
N LEU A 68 -4.48 -13.92 -19.54
CA LEU A 68 -5.24 -14.39 -20.70
C LEU A 68 -4.46 -14.27 -22.03
N GLY A 69 -3.17 -13.93 -21.96
CA GLY A 69 -2.28 -13.70 -23.10
C GLY A 69 -2.33 -12.26 -23.63
N ALA A 70 -1.57 -12.00 -24.71
CA ALA A 70 -1.28 -10.66 -25.22
C ALA A 70 -2.54 -9.80 -25.41
N GLY A 71 -2.70 -8.78 -24.55
CA GLY A 71 -3.77 -7.77 -24.59
C GLY A 71 -5.14 -8.22 -24.06
N ARG A 72 -5.29 -9.46 -23.58
CA ARG A 72 -6.57 -10.00 -23.09
C ARG A 72 -6.77 -9.82 -21.59
N GLY A 73 -5.80 -9.23 -20.89
CA GLY A 73 -5.88 -8.91 -19.47
C GLY A 73 -5.55 -10.07 -18.55
N ASN A 74 -5.92 -9.91 -17.29
CA ASN A 74 -5.65 -10.84 -16.20
C ASN A 74 -6.94 -11.13 -15.42
N LEU A 75 -7.15 -12.40 -15.10
CA LEU A 75 -8.19 -12.84 -14.18
C LEU A 75 -7.55 -13.28 -12.87
N TYR A 76 -8.18 -12.95 -11.77
CA TYR A 76 -7.80 -13.50 -10.47
C TYR A 76 -9.01 -13.97 -9.68
N LEU A 77 -8.79 -14.98 -8.87
CA LEU A 77 -9.72 -15.51 -7.90
C LEU A 77 -8.95 -15.81 -6.62
N THR A 78 -9.30 -15.13 -5.54
CA THR A 78 -8.78 -15.41 -4.21
C THR A 78 -9.95 -15.77 -3.30
N GLY A 79 -9.76 -16.71 -2.39
CA GLY A 79 -10.82 -17.10 -1.49
C GLY A 79 -10.35 -17.93 -0.32
N SER A 80 -11.08 -17.82 0.77
CA SER A 80 -10.90 -18.62 1.95
C SER A 80 -12.25 -19.10 2.48
N THR A 81 -12.28 -20.32 3.02
CA THR A 81 -13.46 -20.88 3.66
C THR A 81 -13.08 -21.48 5.01
N TYR A 82 -13.83 -21.10 6.03
CA TYR A 82 -13.69 -21.54 7.40
C TYR A 82 -14.92 -22.35 7.81
N SER A 83 -14.71 -23.48 8.43
CA SER A 83 -15.75 -24.21 9.17
C SER A 83 -15.36 -24.22 10.64
N TYR A 84 -16.33 -24.24 11.54
CA TYR A 84 -16.08 -24.14 12.98
C TYR A 84 -16.66 -25.34 13.73
N TRP A 85 -16.07 -25.69 14.87
CA TRP A 85 -16.60 -26.78 15.72
C TRP A 85 -17.91 -26.38 16.42
N SER A 86 -18.00 -25.13 16.86
CA SER A 86 -19.11 -24.63 17.69
C SER A 86 -20.31 -24.11 16.89
N ARG A 87 -20.28 -24.16 15.55
CA ARG A 87 -21.34 -23.62 14.68
C ARG A 87 -21.54 -24.50 13.45
N LYS A 88 -22.81 -24.79 13.12
CA LYS A 88 -23.19 -25.39 11.83
C LYS A 88 -23.08 -24.33 10.72
N GLY A 89 -22.38 -24.66 9.64
CA GLY A 89 -22.17 -23.79 8.48
C GLY A 89 -20.70 -23.46 8.21
N THR A 90 -20.46 -22.85 7.06
CA THR A 90 -19.14 -22.40 6.62
C THR A 90 -19.15 -20.89 6.40
N ARG A 91 -18.09 -20.21 6.81
CA ARG A 91 -17.83 -18.80 6.50
C ARG A 91 -16.89 -18.76 5.31
N SER A 92 -17.33 -18.16 4.21
CA SER A 92 -16.54 -18.08 2.98
C SER A 92 -16.35 -16.62 2.59
N GLU A 93 -15.11 -16.26 2.33
CA GLU A 93 -14.71 -14.94 1.86
C GLU A 93 -13.96 -15.14 0.56
N TYR A 94 -14.40 -14.49 -0.52
CA TYR A 94 -13.76 -14.65 -1.81
C TYR A 94 -13.88 -13.38 -2.64
N GLN A 95 -12.91 -13.18 -3.50
CA GLN A 95 -12.84 -12.08 -4.43
C GLN A 95 -12.43 -12.63 -5.79
N ALA A 96 -13.18 -12.24 -6.81
CA ALA A 96 -12.84 -12.51 -8.19
C ALA A 96 -12.74 -11.18 -8.92
N GLY A 97 -11.78 -11.05 -9.82
CA GLY A 97 -11.66 -9.85 -10.61
C GLY A 97 -11.02 -10.09 -11.96
N TYR A 98 -11.33 -9.18 -12.87
CA TYR A 98 -10.74 -9.06 -14.18
C TYR A 98 -10.14 -7.67 -14.30
N SER A 99 -8.88 -7.56 -14.69
CA SER A 99 -8.26 -6.29 -15.02
C SER A 99 -7.62 -6.36 -16.40
N ASN A 100 -7.69 -5.26 -17.13
CA ASN A 100 -7.00 -5.14 -18.40
C ASN A 100 -6.66 -3.68 -18.68
N VAL A 101 -5.71 -3.47 -19.59
CA VAL A 101 -5.28 -2.17 -20.07
C VAL A 101 -5.63 -2.09 -21.54
N TYR A 102 -6.51 -1.15 -21.89
CA TYR A 102 -6.81 -0.84 -23.28
C TYR A 102 -6.24 0.53 -23.63
N ARG A 103 -5.16 0.54 -24.41
CA ARG A 103 -4.36 1.74 -24.72
C ARG A 103 -3.85 2.40 -23.44
N ARG A 104 -4.48 3.50 -23.02
CA ARG A 104 -4.14 4.28 -21.82
C ARG A 104 -5.16 4.11 -20.69
N LEU A 105 -6.26 3.40 -20.94
CA LEU A 105 -7.31 3.15 -19.96
C LEU A 105 -7.04 1.82 -19.25
N ASN A 106 -6.76 1.91 -17.97
CA ASN A 106 -6.80 0.78 -17.06
C ASN A 106 -8.25 0.60 -16.60
N TYR A 107 -8.74 -0.63 -16.65
CA TYR A 107 -10.04 -0.94 -16.08
C TYR A 107 -10.00 -2.26 -15.34
N GLN A 108 -10.74 -2.32 -14.23
CA GLN A 108 -10.87 -3.50 -13.41
C GLN A 108 -12.33 -3.67 -13.02
N VAL A 109 -12.84 -4.89 -13.15
CA VAL A 109 -14.16 -5.28 -12.69
C VAL A 109 -13.97 -6.42 -11.72
N GLY A 110 -14.63 -6.36 -10.56
CA GLY A 110 -14.54 -7.43 -9.60
C GLY A 110 -15.79 -7.61 -8.77
N TYR A 111 -15.82 -8.76 -8.11
CA TYR A 111 -16.82 -9.16 -7.15
C TYR A 111 -16.10 -9.60 -5.89
N SER A 112 -16.53 -9.10 -4.74
CA SER A 112 -16.05 -9.57 -3.44
C SER A 112 -17.23 -9.95 -2.56
N ARG A 113 -17.03 -11.04 -1.81
CA ARG A 113 -17.87 -11.41 -0.68
C ARG A 113 -16.99 -11.50 0.55
N SER A 114 -17.34 -10.73 1.56
CA SER A 114 -16.72 -10.78 2.88
C SER A 114 -17.80 -11.01 3.93
N PHE A 115 -17.39 -11.41 5.14
CA PHE A 115 -18.30 -11.51 6.27
C PHE A 115 -17.98 -10.39 7.25
N ASP A 116 -18.98 -9.55 7.49
CA ASP A 116 -18.95 -8.49 8.48
C ASP A 116 -19.14 -9.13 9.86
N THR A 117 -18.07 -9.10 10.67
CA THR A 117 -18.07 -9.72 12.00
C THR A 117 -18.92 -8.92 13.00
N ASP A 118 -19.07 -7.61 12.80
CA ASP A 118 -19.79 -6.72 13.71
C ASP A 118 -21.31 -6.85 13.49
N ASN A 119 -21.73 -6.89 12.23
CA ASN A 119 -23.15 -7.04 11.86
C ASN A 119 -23.57 -8.50 11.61
N LEU A 120 -22.65 -9.46 11.79
CA LEU A 120 -22.85 -10.90 11.60
C LEU A 120 -23.50 -11.27 10.24
N ARG A 121 -23.16 -10.53 9.18
CA ARG A 121 -23.78 -10.66 7.85
C ARG A 121 -22.74 -10.76 6.75
N ASP A 122 -23.13 -11.39 5.65
CA ASP A 122 -22.34 -11.34 4.42
C ASP A 122 -22.48 -9.95 3.78
N ASP A 123 -21.35 -9.34 3.43
CA ASP A 123 -21.30 -8.21 2.52
C ASP A 123 -20.86 -8.71 1.14
N ARG A 124 -21.59 -8.30 0.11
CA ARG A 124 -21.36 -8.70 -1.28
C ARG A 124 -21.26 -7.42 -2.08
N ARG A 125 -20.10 -7.21 -2.70
CA ARG A 125 -19.79 -5.99 -3.44
C ARG A 125 -19.39 -6.33 -4.86
N ILE A 126 -19.97 -5.62 -5.82
CA ILE A 126 -19.42 -5.54 -7.18
C ILE A 126 -18.71 -4.20 -7.24
N TYR A 127 -17.51 -4.17 -7.81
CA TYR A 127 -16.81 -2.91 -8.02
C TYR A 127 -16.24 -2.85 -9.43
N VAL A 128 -16.19 -1.63 -9.94
CA VAL A 128 -15.60 -1.30 -11.24
C VAL A 128 -14.68 -0.11 -11.02
N ASN A 129 -13.42 -0.25 -11.37
CA ASN A 129 -12.43 0.81 -11.34
C ASN A 129 -11.99 1.14 -12.77
N PHE A 130 -11.91 2.43 -13.07
CA PHE A 130 -11.33 2.97 -14.29
C PHE A 130 -10.20 3.92 -13.90
N SER A 131 -9.08 3.88 -14.61
CA SER A 131 -7.97 4.81 -14.42
C SER A 131 -7.37 5.21 -15.77
N ILE A 132 -7.18 6.50 -16.00
CA ILE A 132 -6.64 7.04 -17.24
C ILE A 132 -5.69 8.21 -16.95
N PRO A 133 -4.41 8.14 -17.36
CA PRO A 133 -3.53 9.29 -17.34
C PRO A 133 -4.00 10.34 -18.36
N LEU A 134 -4.21 11.58 -17.93
CA LEU A 134 -4.73 12.68 -18.74
C LEU A 134 -3.69 13.26 -19.72
N GLY A 135 -2.44 12.78 -19.67
CA GLY A 135 -1.34 13.19 -20.54
C GLY A 135 -0.30 12.07 -20.71
N GLU A 136 0.76 12.37 -21.47
CA GLU A 136 1.83 11.41 -21.81
C GLU A 136 3.13 11.67 -21.02
N SER A 137 3.23 12.82 -20.35
CA SER A 137 4.32 13.11 -19.42
C SER A 137 4.22 12.24 -18.17
N GLN A 138 5.36 11.96 -17.54
CA GLN A 138 5.44 11.28 -16.25
C GLN A 138 4.70 12.03 -15.12
N GLN A 139 4.54 13.35 -15.25
CA GLN A 139 3.82 14.21 -14.31
C GLN A 139 2.33 14.39 -14.66
N SER A 140 1.83 13.64 -15.65
CA SER A 140 0.45 13.79 -16.09
C SER A 140 -0.53 13.37 -15.00
N PRO A 141 -1.59 14.16 -14.74
CA PRO A 141 -2.58 13.79 -13.74
C PRO A 141 -3.28 12.47 -14.12
N LEU A 142 -3.55 11.64 -13.12
CA LEU A 142 -4.32 10.41 -13.23
C LEU A 142 -5.77 10.69 -12.83
N LEU A 143 -6.70 10.50 -13.76
CA LEU A 143 -8.14 10.45 -13.49
C LEU A 143 -8.50 9.00 -13.15
N SER A 144 -9.15 8.78 -12.01
CA SER A 144 -9.67 7.48 -11.62
C SER A 144 -11.13 7.55 -11.19
N THR A 145 -11.91 6.55 -11.56
CA THR A 145 -13.32 6.43 -11.17
C THR A 145 -13.57 5.04 -10.63
N THR A 146 -14.10 4.96 -9.41
CA THR A 146 -14.49 3.71 -8.78
C THR A 146 -16.00 3.71 -8.52
N LEU A 147 -16.67 2.70 -9.05
CA LEU A 147 -18.05 2.37 -8.77
C LEU A 147 -18.08 1.16 -7.84
N ASN A 148 -18.86 1.22 -6.78
CA ASN A 148 -19.13 0.08 -5.91
C ASN A 148 -20.64 -0.11 -5.78
N GLY A 149 -21.11 -1.35 -5.86
CA GLY A 149 -22.49 -1.71 -5.59
C GLY A 149 -22.56 -2.77 -4.51
N SER A 150 -23.25 -2.48 -3.40
CA SER A 150 -23.53 -3.43 -2.32
C SER A 150 -25.03 -3.53 -2.07
N LYS A 151 -25.53 -4.76 -1.89
CA LYS A 151 -26.95 -5.01 -1.58
C LYS A 151 -27.38 -4.41 -0.23
N GLY A 152 -26.45 -4.19 0.69
CA GLY A 152 -26.71 -3.56 2.00
C GLY A 152 -26.48 -2.05 2.00
N ALA A 153 -25.27 -1.64 1.61
CA ALA A 153 -24.81 -0.25 1.72
C ALA A 153 -25.30 0.67 0.59
N GLY A 154 -25.90 0.12 -0.47
CA GLY A 154 -26.27 0.88 -1.68
C GLY A 154 -25.08 1.04 -2.63
N ASN A 155 -25.30 1.80 -3.69
CA ASN A 155 -24.26 2.09 -4.67
C ASN A 155 -23.45 3.33 -4.26
N SER A 156 -22.15 3.31 -4.54
CA SER A 156 -21.27 4.46 -4.43
C SER A 156 -20.45 4.67 -5.69
N LEU A 157 -20.22 5.93 -6.02
CA LEU A 157 -19.38 6.39 -7.10
C LEU A 157 -18.34 7.33 -6.52
N GLN A 158 -17.07 7.14 -6.85
CA GLN A 158 -15.99 8.05 -6.49
C GLN A 158 -15.17 8.35 -7.73
N THR A 159 -15.01 9.62 -8.06
CA THR A 159 -14.12 10.08 -9.13
C THR A 159 -13.03 10.92 -8.49
N SER A 160 -11.78 10.68 -8.83
CA SER A 160 -10.64 11.43 -8.35
C SER A 160 -9.66 11.79 -9.46
N VAL A 161 -9.02 12.93 -9.32
CA VAL A 161 -7.88 13.36 -10.14
C VAL A 161 -6.72 13.58 -9.19
N SER A 162 -5.58 12.95 -9.46
CA SER A 162 -4.38 13.12 -8.64
C SER A 162 -3.15 13.21 -9.50
N GLY A 163 -2.11 13.90 -9.03
CA GLY A 163 -0.88 14.08 -9.77
C GLY A 163 0.23 14.62 -8.90
N VAL A 164 1.40 14.80 -9.53
CA VAL A 164 2.57 15.41 -8.94
C VAL A 164 3.03 16.58 -9.80
N ALA A 165 3.75 17.53 -9.19
CA ALA A 165 4.32 18.70 -9.83
C ALA A 165 5.63 19.11 -9.14
N GLY A 166 6.36 20.01 -9.80
CA GLY A 166 7.69 20.46 -9.41
C GLY A 166 8.79 19.69 -10.13
N GLU A 167 9.99 20.27 -10.18
CA GLU A 167 11.15 19.70 -10.88
C GLU A 167 11.51 18.31 -10.33
N ASP A 168 11.37 18.10 -9.02
CA ASP A 168 11.69 16.85 -8.32
C ASP A 168 10.44 16.03 -7.96
N ASN A 169 9.27 16.33 -8.55
CA ASN A 169 7.97 15.77 -8.16
C ASN A 169 7.62 15.99 -6.68
N GLN A 170 8.12 17.07 -6.08
CA GLN A 170 8.02 17.34 -4.66
C GLN A 170 6.60 17.75 -4.20
N PHE A 171 5.74 18.19 -5.12
CA PHE A 171 4.37 18.59 -4.81
C PHE A 171 3.39 17.53 -5.29
N SER A 172 2.57 16.99 -4.38
CA SER A 172 1.47 16.08 -4.72
C SER A 172 0.13 16.77 -4.50
N TYR A 173 -0.83 16.51 -5.37
CA TYR A 173 -2.21 16.99 -5.22
C TYR A 173 -3.23 15.92 -5.61
N GLY A 174 -4.39 15.99 -5.00
CA GLY A 174 -5.51 15.12 -5.25
C GLY A 174 -6.83 15.86 -5.04
N LEU A 175 -7.78 15.65 -5.93
CA LEU A 175 -9.16 16.06 -5.77
C LEU A 175 -10.02 14.83 -5.95
N SER A 176 -10.96 14.58 -5.05
CA SER A 176 -11.93 13.49 -5.19
C SER A 176 -13.34 13.98 -4.90
N ALA A 177 -14.29 13.46 -5.66
CA ALA A 177 -15.71 13.63 -5.45
C ALA A 177 -16.34 12.25 -5.31
N SER A 178 -17.17 12.06 -4.30
CA SER A 178 -17.85 10.80 -4.04
C SER A 178 -19.34 11.01 -3.84
N ALA A 179 -20.17 10.16 -4.41
CA ALA A 179 -21.61 10.12 -4.18
C ALA A 179 -22.01 8.72 -3.71
N MET A 180 -22.78 8.65 -2.62
CA MET A 180 -23.34 7.42 -2.08
C MET A 180 -24.85 7.51 -2.10
N GLU A 181 -25.50 6.48 -2.66
CA GLU A 181 -26.96 6.38 -2.74
C GLU A 181 -27.64 6.53 -1.36
N LYS A 182 -27.00 6.00 -0.31
CA LYS A 182 -27.50 6.04 1.08
C LYS A 182 -26.66 6.88 2.04
N GLY A 183 -25.65 7.61 1.55
CA GLY A 183 -24.61 8.22 2.40
C GLY A 183 -24.24 9.67 2.04
N GLY A 184 -25.00 10.31 1.15
CA GLY A 184 -24.73 11.67 0.70
C GLY A 184 -23.61 11.76 -0.33
N SER A 185 -23.36 12.97 -0.82
CA SER A 185 -22.28 13.26 -1.76
C SER A 185 -21.29 14.24 -1.15
N GLY A 186 -20.01 14.02 -1.35
CA GLY A 186 -18.96 14.87 -0.82
C GLY A 186 -17.80 15.04 -1.78
N TYR A 187 -16.92 15.94 -1.41
CA TYR A 187 -15.67 16.21 -2.12
C TYR A 187 -14.55 16.36 -1.11
N SER A 188 -13.35 15.98 -1.51
CA SER A 188 -12.14 16.18 -0.73
C SER A 188 -10.99 16.58 -1.62
N ALA A 189 -10.12 17.42 -1.09
CA ALA A 189 -8.86 17.80 -1.68
C ALA A 189 -7.74 17.34 -0.75
N SER A 190 -6.66 16.87 -1.33
CA SER A 190 -5.41 16.55 -0.64
C SER A 190 -4.26 17.26 -1.34
N THR A 191 -3.29 17.69 -0.55
CA THR A 191 -2.02 18.18 -1.04
C THR A 191 -0.90 17.67 -0.14
N GLY A 192 0.28 17.52 -0.71
CA GLY A 192 1.48 17.16 0.02
C GLY A 192 2.70 17.83 -0.58
N TYR A 193 3.67 18.12 0.27
CA TYR A 193 4.92 18.75 -0.11
C TYR A 193 6.09 18.03 0.55
N ARG A 194 6.95 17.43 -0.27
CA ARG A 194 8.20 16.78 0.13
C ARG A 194 9.32 17.80 0.11
N SER A 195 9.63 18.39 1.25
CA SER A 195 10.86 19.17 1.39
C SER A 195 12.06 18.22 1.56
N PRO A 196 13.32 18.70 1.51
CA PRO A 196 14.49 17.91 1.87
C PRO A 196 14.50 17.44 3.34
N TYR A 197 13.74 18.09 4.20
CA TYR A 197 13.81 17.91 5.65
C TYR A 197 12.56 17.26 6.26
N ALA A 198 11.41 17.37 5.59
CA ALA A 198 10.13 16.87 6.08
C ALA A 198 9.12 16.69 4.94
N TYR A 199 8.17 15.79 5.12
CA TYR A 199 6.98 15.64 4.28
C TYR A 199 5.77 16.25 4.99
N LEU A 200 5.16 17.23 4.34
CA LEU A 200 3.95 17.92 4.80
C LEU A 200 2.75 17.38 4.02
N THR A 201 1.63 17.15 4.71
CA THR A 201 0.36 16.73 4.11
C THR A 201 -0.78 17.56 4.65
N ALA A 202 -1.71 17.91 3.78
CA ALA A 202 -2.94 18.58 4.15
C ALA A 202 -4.11 17.97 3.37
N THR A 203 -5.20 17.67 4.06
CA THR A 203 -6.44 17.21 3.44
C THR A 203 -7.61 18.01 3.98
N ALA A 204 -8.58 18.29 3.13
CA ALA A 204 -9.81 18.94 3.50
C ALA A 204 -10.96 18.36 2.68
N GLY A 205 -12.09 18.09 3.30
CA GLY A 205 -13.26 17.57 2.62
C GLY A 205 -14.55 17.91 3.33
N ASN A 206 -15.63 17.88 2.57
CA ASN A 206 -16.97 18.13 3.05
C ASN A 206 -17.94 17.17 2.35
N ASP A 207 -19.00 16.78 3.05
CA ASP A 207 -20.11 16.02 2.49
C ASP A 207 -21.44 16.76 2.62
N SER A 208 -22.45 16.24 1.93
CA SER A 208 -23.81 16.79 1.93
C SER A 208 -24.55 16.56 3.25
N LEU A 209 -23.97 15.83 4.19
CA LEU A 209 -24.50 15.59 5.53
C LEU A 209 -23.89 16.57 6.55
N ASN A 210 -23.22 17.62 6.07
CA ASN A 210 -22.52 18.65 6.86
C ASN A 210 -21.33 18.09 7.68
N ASN A 211 -20.78 16.92 7.32
CA ASN A 211 -19.53 16.48 7.92
C ASN A 211 -18.36 17.15 7.21
N ARG A 212 -17.56 17.87 7.98
CA ARG A 212 -16.33 18.49 7.51
C ARG A 212 -15.13 17.80 8.15
N GLN A 213 -14.18 17.42 7.32
CA GLN A 213 -12.92 16.83 7.76
C GLN A 213 -11.76 17.67 7.26
N THR A 214 -10.83 17.97 8.16
CA THR A 214 -9.57 18.65 7.83
C THR A 214 -8.46 17.92 8.57
N SER A 215 -7.36 17.61 7.89
CA SER A 215 -6.20 16.99 8.51
C SER A 215 -4.92 17.65 8.02
N LEU A 216 -3.98 17.83 8.94
CA LEU A 216 -2.63 18.31 8.67
C LEU A 216 -1.66 17.30 9.28
N GLY A 217 -0.66 16.88 8.52
CA GLY A 217 0.34 15.91 8.95
C GLY A 217 1.73 16.35 8.56
N VAL A 218 2.70 16.10 9.43
CA VAL A 218 4.13 16.28 9.17
C VAL A 218 4.84 14.99 9.54
N SER A 219 5.64 14.46 8.62
CA SER A 219 6.49 13.30 8.86
C SER A 219 7.90 13.57 8.38
N GLY A 220 8.88 12.89 8.96
CA GLY A 220 10.28 13.01 8.60
C GLY A 220 11.14 12.23 9.58
N ALA A 221 12.45 12.33 9.41
CA ALA A 221 13.43 11.67 10.24
C ALA A 221 14.61 12.58 10.58
N VAL A 222 15.23 12.30 11.72
CA VAL A 222 16.45 12.95 12.20
C VAL A 222 17.48 11.84 12.37
N VAL A 223 18.59 11.92 11.65
CA VAL A 223 19.66 10.92 11.72
C VAL A 223 20.92 11.58 12.28
N ALA A 224 21.42 11.05 13.40
CA ALA A 224 22.73 11.42 13.93
C ALA A 224 23.79 10.45 13.40
N HIS A 225 24.85 10.98 12.79
CA HIS A 225 25.93 10.21 12.18
C HIS A 225 27.30 10.93 12.34
N PRO A 226 28.43 10.30 11.98
CA PRO A 226 29.76 10.87 12.22
C PRO A 226 30.02 12.25 11.59
N PHE A 227 29.21 12.65 10.61
CA PHE A 227 29.33 13.93 9.90
C PHE A 227 28.31 14.98 10.38
N GLY A 228 27.49 14.67 11.39
CA GLY A 228 26.54 15.61 11.99
C GLY A 228 25.13 15.05 12.19
N ILE A 229 24.15 15.95 12.15
CA ILE A 229 22.73 15.62 12.19
C ILE A 229 22.12 16.03 10.86
N THR A 230 21.52 15.08 10.15
CA THR A 230 20.85 15.34 8.88
C THR A 230 19.37 14.96 8.99
N LEU A 231 18.52 15.83 8.45
CA LEU A 231 17.08 15.62 8.38
C LEU A 231 16.72 14.95 7.05
N SER A 232 15.65 14.17 7.04
CA SER A 232 15.10 13.56 5.84
C SER A 232 13.58 13.61 5.87
N ASN A 233 12.95 13.73 4.70
CA ASN A 233 11.49 13.67 4.59
C ASN A 233 10.90 12.26 4.75
N ASP A 234 11.73 11.23 4.61
CA ASP A 234 11.36 9.82 4.70
C ASP A 234 12.57 8.99 5.17
N LEU A 235 12.32 7.88 5.86
CA LEU A 235 13.38 6.98 6.33
C LEU A 235 12.83 5.56 6.48
N SER A 236 13.46 4.62 5.78
CA SER A 236 13.21 3.18 5.93
C SER A 236 14.16 2.54 6.96
N ASP A 237 13.91 1.28 7.30
CA ASP A 237 14.76 0.51 8.22
C ASP A 237 16.20 0.35 7.72
N THR A 238 16.38 0.36 6.40
CA THR A 238 17.70 0.35 5.76
C THR A 238 17.85 1.60 4.89
N PHE A 239 18.76 2.48 5.30
CA PHE A 239 19.06 3.74 4.64
C PHE A 239 20.57 3.89 4.44
N ALA A 240 20.98 4.78 3.54
CA ALA A 240 22.38 5.15 3.34
C ALA A 240 22.59 6.64 3.64
N ILE A 241 23.82 6.98 4.07
CA ILE A 241 24.23 8.35 4.34
C ILE A 241 25.26 8.74 3.28
N ILE A 242 25.00 9.85 2.60
CA ILE A 242 25.91 10.47 1.64
C ILE A 242 26.58 11.63 2.36
N HIS A 243 27.89 11.78 2.17
CA HIS A 243 28.65 12.95 2.60
C HIS A 243 29.58 13.37 1.47
N ALA A 244 29.24 14.46 0.80
CA ALA A 244 30.00 15.04 -0.29
C ALA A 244 30.26 16.53 0.02
N GLU A 245 31.46 16.84 0.50
CA GLU A 245 31.85 18.20 0.85
C GLU A 245 31.71 19.13 -0.36
N GLY A 246 31.04 20.28 -0.19
CA GLY A 246 30.83 21.27 -1.26
C GLY A 246 29.68 20.96 -2.22
N ALA A 247 29.03 19.79 -2.12
CA ALA A 247 27.91 19.40 -2.98
C ALA A 247 26.52 19.81 -2.41
N GLY A 248 26.47 20.85 -1.58
CA GLY A 248 25.22 21.31 -0.95
C GLY A 248 24.15 21.68 -2.00
N GLY A 249 22.93 21.16 -1.82
CA GLY A 249 21.82 21.39 -2.74
C GLY A 249 21.68 20.39 -3.89
N ALA A 250 22.63 19.47 -4.09
CA ALA A 250 22.49 18.42 -5.11
C ALA A 250 21.29 17.51 -4.82
N THR A 251 20.58 17.11 -5.86
CA THR A 251 19.44 16.19 -5.76
C THR A 251 19.93 14.75 -5.69
N ILE A 252 19.26 13.95 -4.85
CA ILE A 252 19.55 12.53 -4.72
C ILE A 252 18.63 11.78 -5.67
N ASN A 253 19.20 11.04 -6.64
CA ASN A 253 18.40 10.30 -7.60
C ASN A 253 17.55 9.21 -6.92
N ASN A 254 16.39 8.93 -7.52
CA ASN A 254 15.37 8.01 -6.98
C ASN A 254 14.83 8.38 -5.59
N SER A 255 15.01 9.63 -5.14
CA SER A 255 14.53 10.12 -3.86
C SER A 255 13.82 11.47 -3.99
N PRO A 256 12.54 11.50 -4.43
CA PRO A 256 11.80 12.74 -4.69
C PRO A 256 11.82 13.70 -3.50
N GLY A 257 12.31 14.93 -3.75
CA GLY A 257 12.40 16.00 -2.76
C GLY A 257 13.61 15.93 -1.82
N ASN A 258 14.46 14.89 -1.87
CA ASN A 258 15.69 14.81 -1.06
C ASN A 258 16.86 15.51 -1.75
N ARG A 259 17.56 16.33 -0.97
CA ARG A 259 18.74 17.09 -1.40
C ARG A 259 19.82 17.03 -0.33
N LEU A 260 21.07 17.19 -0.74
CA LEU A 260 22.18 17.39 0.18
C LEU A 260 21.98 18.69 0.97
N ASP A 261 22.16 18.62 2.28
CA ASP A 261 22.13 19.77 3.17
C ASP A 261 23.29 20.74 2.85
N PRO A 262 23.28 21.97 3.41
CA PRO A 262 24.35 22.94 3.17
C PRO A 262 25.75 22.47 3.59
N TRP A 263 25.84 21.41 4.40
CA TRP A 263 27.10 20.80 4.84
C TRP A 263 27.52 19.60 3.98
N GLY A 264 26.76 19.28 2.92
CA GLY A 264 27.05 18.20 1.99
C GLY A 264 26.58 16.82 2.45
N ASN A 265 25.72 16.74 3.47
CA ASN A 265 25.15 15.46 3.93
C ASN A 265 23.77 15.21 3.32
N GLY A 266 23.44 13.96 3.04
CA GLY A 266 22.09 13.57 2.64
C GLY A 266 21.78 12.12 2.96
N ILE A 267 20.49 11.81 2.96
CA ILE A 267 19.99 10.48 3.32
C ILE A 267 19.28 9.89 2.11
N VAL A 268 19.69 8.67 1.75
CA VAL A 268 18.95 7.82 0.81
C VAL A 268 17.95 7.01 1.64
N PRO A 269 16.63 7.26 1.49
CA PRO A 269 15.63 6.81 2.45
C PRO A 269 15.42 5.30 2.43
N SER A 270 15.64 4.64 1.29
CA SER A 270 15.51 3.19 1.17
C SER A 270 16.61 2.63 0.27
N VAL A 271 17.31 1.62 0.77
CA VAL A 271 18.23 0.79 -0.02
C VAL A 271 17.91 -0.68 0.21
N THR A 272 17.98 -1.49 -0.84
CA THR A 272 17.72 -2.93 -0.74
C THR A 272 18.86 -3.59 0.03
N PRO A 273 18.58 -4.25 1.16
CA PRO A 273 19.63 -4.91 1.93
C PRO A 273 20.20 -6.09 1.13
N TYR A 274 21.52 -6.29 1.24
CA TYR A 274 22.27 -7.40 0.61
C TYR A 274 22.28 -7.42 -0.94
N GLU A 275 21.89 -6.30 -1.58
CA GLU A 275 22.04 -6.08 -3.01
C GLU A 275 22.94 -4.87 -3.29
N LYS A 276 23.46 -4.79 -4.52
CA LYS A 276 24.16 -3.60 -5.01
C LYS A 276 23.12 -2.52 -5.30
N ASN A 277 23.15 -1.45 -4.53
CA ASN A 277 22.32 -0.29 -4.76
C ASN A 277 23.17 0.75 -5.48
N ALA A 278 22.82 1.08 -6.72
CA ALA A 278 23.39 2.22 -7.43
C ALA A 278 22.74 3.49 -6.86
N VAL A 279 23.52 4.25 -6.08
CA VAL A 279 23.11 5.57 -5.61
C VAL A 279 23.82 6.57 -6.51
N SER A 280 23.03 7.40 -7.21
CA SER A 280 23.55 8.49 -8.04
C SER A 280 23.05 9.84 -7.53
N ILE A 281 23.87 10.85 -7.74
CA ILE A 281 23.59 12.24 -7.39
C ILE A 281 23.54 13.00 -8.70
N ASP A 282 22.50 13.81 -8.92
CA ASP A 282 22.41 14.64 -10.11
C ASP A 282 23.07 16.01 -9.84
N PRO A 283 24.18 16.34 -10.54
CA PRO A 283 24.91 17.58 -10.34
C PRO A 283 24.28 18.79 -11.06
N GLU A 284 23.16 18.64 -11.78
CA GLU A 284 22.57 19.73 -12.58
C GLU A 284 22.20 20.97 -11.73
N ALA A 285 21.96 20.79 -10.43
CA ALA A 285 21.70 21.87 -9.47
C ALA A 285 22.96 22.41 -8.76
N LEU A 286 24.16 21.92 -9.06
CA LEU A 286 25.42 22.36 -8.43
C LEU A 286 26.05 23.57 -9.15
N PRO A 287 26.72 24.47 -8.42
CA PRO A 287 27.46 25.56 -9.04
C PRO A 287 28.66 25.03 -9.85
N MET A 288 28.98 25.69 -10.97
CA MET A 288 29.95 25.24 -11.99
C MET A 288 31.41 25.04 -11.49
N ASN A 289 31.69 25.35 -10.23
CA ASN A 289 33.01 25.19 -9.60
C ASN A 289 33.15 23.91 -8.77
N VAL A 290 32.16 23.00 -8.80
CA VAL A 290 32.17 21.73 -8.07
C VAL A 290 32.31 20.58 -9.07
N GLU A 291 33.44 19.87 -9.01
CA GLU A 291 33.70 18.68 -9.81
C GLU A 291 33.59 17.44 -8.90
N LEU A 292 32.64 16.55 -9.19
CA LEU A 292 32.45 15.31 -8.44
C LEU A 292 33.38 14.22 -8.97
N SER A 293 34.16 13.58 -8.08
CA SER A 293 35.10 12.51 -8.48
C SER A 293 34.40 11.21 -8.92
N ALA A 294 33.14 11.01 -8.56
CA ALA A 294 32.27 9.93 -9.05
C ALA A 294 30.78 10.31 -8.90
N THR A 295 29.96 10.06 -9.92
CA THR A 295 28.52 10.41 -9.96
C THR A 295 27.60 9.22 -9.61
N GLU A 296 28.16 8.02 -9.51
CA GLU A 296 27.45 6.77 -9.22
C GLU A 296 28.32 5.87 -8.34
N GLN A 297 27.75 5.31 -7.26
CA GLN A 297 28.45 4.38 -6.38
C GLN A 297 27.56 3.18 -6.00
N GLU A 298 28.11 1.98 -6.13
CA GLU A 298 27.47 0.74 -5.69
C GLU A 298 27.67 0.53 -4.19
N ILE A 299 26.57 0.45 -3.44
CA ILE A 299 26.61 0.16 -2.00
C ILE A 299 26.01 -1.22 -1.74
N ILE A 300 26.76 -2.08 -1.04
CA ILE A 300 26.29 -3.37 -0.51
C ILE A 300 26.35 -3.30 1.02
N ARG A 301 25.22 -3.54 1.71
CA ARG A 301 25.21 -3.59 3.18
C ARG A 301 26.00 -4.81 3.66
N GLY A 302 27.11 -4.55 4.36
CA GLY A 302 28.08 -5.53 4.83
C GLY A 302 29.53 -5.01 4.89
N GLN A 303 29.81 -3.85 4.26
CA GLN A 303 31.09 -3.16 4.36
C GLN A 303 30.91 -1.71 4.87
N THR A 304 31.76 -1.35 5.81
CA THR A 304 31.84 -0.04 6.47
C THR A 304 32.26 1.05 5.47
N VAL A 305 31.57 2.19 5.54
CA VAL A 305 31.93 3.56 5.12
C VAL A 305 33.07 3.68 4.10
N ARG A 306 32.77 4.08 2.86
CA ARG A 306 33.77 4.60 1.92
C ARG A 306 33.51 6.07 1.62
N ARG A 307 34.57 6.87 1.72
CA ARG A 307 34.59 8.32 1.48
C ARG A 307 34.36 8.64 0.00
N TRP A 308 33.68 9.76 -0.23
CA TRP A 308 33.64 10.50 -1.49
C TRP A 308 34.90 11.35 -1.63
#